data_AF-A0A4Q6ADU7-F1
#
_entry.id   AF-A0A4Q6ADU7-F1
#
_cell.length_a   1.000
_cell.length_b   1.000
_cell.length_c   1.000
_cell.angle_alpha   90.00
_cell.angle_beta   90.00
_cell.angle_gamma   90.00
#
_symmetry.space_group_name_H-M   'P 1'
#
loop_
_entity.id
_entity.type
_entity.pdbx_description
1 polymer ?
#
loop_
_entity_poly.entity_id
_entity_poly.type
_entity_poly.pdbx_seq_one_letter_code
_entity_poly.pdbx_strand_id
1 'polypeptide(L)'
;MKAYSQDLRERIVAARVAGQSISEVARVFAVSPAVVQKYWRLHRNGQSLAVGRAPGKAPRLKPDQEAAFVAMLGEKSDWTLAQLVKEWEKRSGVLLPRSTLHDHLKRLGGRYKKRVASPSNAAP
;
A
#
# COMPACT_ATOMS: atom_id res chain seq x y z
N MET A 1 -13.46 -12.15 -10.00
CA MET A 1 -12.74 -13.17 -10.80
C MET A 1 -11.61 -13.74 -9.94
N LYS A 2 -11.51 -15.07 -9.81
CA LYS A 2 -10.45 -15.72 -9.02
C LYS A 2 -9.16 -15.71 -9.84
N ALA A 3 -8.04 -15.36 -9.21
CA ALA A 3 -6.75 -15.36 -9.90
C ALA A 3 -6.28 -16.80 -10.14
N TYR A 4 -5.60 -17.07 -11.26
CA TYR A 4 -4.94 -18.35 -11.50
C TYR A 4 -3.91 -18.64 -10.41
N SER A 5 -3.80 -19.92 -10.02
CA SER A 5 -2.84 -20.41 -9.02
C SER A 5 -1.40 -20.07 -9.42
N GLN A 6 -0.52 -19.94 -8.44
CA GLN A 6 0.89 -19.63 -8.68
C GLN A 6 1.57 -20.74 -9.51
N ASP A 7 1.35 -22.00 -9.16
CA ASP A 7 1.85 -23.17 -9.89
C ASP A 7 1.52 -23.11 -11.39
N LEU A 8 0.28 -22.79 -11.76
CA LEU A 8 -0.12 -22.71 -13.17
C LEU A 8 0.68 -21.63 -13.92
N ARG A 9 0.98 -20.50 -13.27
CA ARG A 9 1.74 -19.40 -13.89
C ARG A 9 3.19 -19.80 -14.12
N GLU A 10 3.78 -20.46 -13.13
CA GLU A 10 5.16 -20.95 -13.19
C GLU A 10 5.31 -22.00 -14.29
N ARG A 11 4.36 -22.94 -14.39
CA ARG A 11 4.36 -23.96 -15.46
C ARG A 11 4.17 -23.36 -16.86
N ILE A 12 3.29 -22.37 -17.01
CA ILE A 12 3.14 -21.62 -18.27
C ILE A 12 4.45 -20.96 -18.69
N VAL A 13 5.15 -20.32 -17.75
CA VAL A 13 6.43 -19.66 -18.02
C VAL A 13 7.52 -20.67 -18.32
N ALA A 14 7.62 -21.76 -17.56
CA ALA A 14 8.57 -22.85 -17.81
C ALA A 14 8.41 -23.44 -19.21
N ALA A 15 7.17 -23.66 -19.66
CA ALA A 15 6.89 -24.14 -21.02
C ALA A 15 7.32 -23.14 -22.10
N ARG A 16 7.16 -21.83 -21.86
CA ARG A 16 7.66 -20.79 -22.77
C ARG A 16 9.19 -20.71 -22.79
N VAL A 17 9.85 -20.89 -21.63
CA VAL A 17 11.31 -20.98 -21.54
C VAL A 17 11.84 -22.21 -22.28
N ALA A 18 11.12 -23.32 -22.23
CA ALA A 18 11.42 -24.54 -22.99
C ALA A 18 11.21 -24.43 -24.51
N GLY A 19 10.81 -23.25 -25.01
CA GLY A 19 10.73 -22.96 -26.44
C GLY A 19 9.35 -23.15 -27.08
N GLN A 20 8.33 -23.60 -26.33
CA GLN A 20 6.98 -23.75 -26.87
C GLN A 20 6.37 -22.40 -27.24
N SER A 21 5.57 -22.33 -28.31
CA SER A 21 4.86 -21.12 -28.73
C SER A 21 3.72 -20.75 -27.77
N ILE A 22 3.25 -19.50 -27.83
CA ILE A 22 2.12 -19.02 -27.02
C ILE A 22 0.86 -19.88 -27.26
N SER A 23 0.60 -20.24 -28.51
CA SER A 23 -0.58 -21.02 -28.91
C SER A 23 -0.53 -22.45 -28.38
N GLU A 24 0.65 -23.08 -28.41
CA GLU A 24 0.84 -24.44 -27.85
C GLU A 24 0.63 -24.43 -26.34
N VAL A 25 1.27 -23.51 -25.63
CA VAL A 25 1.13 -23.38 -24.17
C VAL A 25 -0.33 -23.09 -23.79
N ALA A 26 -1.01 -22.21 -24.52
CA ALA A 26 -2.43 -21.93 -24.29
C ALA A 26 -3.30 -23.19 -24.40
N ARG A 27 -3.05 -24.04 -25.41
CA ARG A 27 -3.75 -25.32 -25.60
C ARG A 27 -3.43 -26.31 -24.48
N VAL A 28 -2.15 -26.50 -24.16
CA VAL A 28 -1.69 -27.48 -23.13
C VAL A 28 -2.28 -27.17 -21.76
N PHE A 29 -2.34 -25.88 -21.39
CA PHE A 29 -2.84 -25.45 -20.09
C PHE A 29 -4.31 -25.03 -20.08
N ALA A 30 -5.03 -25.19 -21.21
CA ALA A 30 -6.42 -24.78 -21.39
C ALA A 30 -6.69 -23.33 -20.92
N VAL A 31 -5.78 -22.41 -21.25
CA VAL A 31 -5.89 -20.97 -20.94
C VAL A 31 -5.93 -20.15 -22.23
N SER A 32 -6.35 -18.89 -22.13
CA SER A 32 -6.30 -18.02 -23.30
C SER A 32 -4.86 -17.61 -23.65
N PRO A 33 -4.54 -17.38 -24.94
CA PRO A 33 -3.23 -16.87 -25.37
C PRO A 33 -2.81 -15.58 -24.66
N ALA A 34 -3.77 -14.71 -24.35
CA ALA A 34 -3.53 -13.45 -23.62
C ALA A 34 -2.99 -13.68 -22.20
N VAL A 35 -3.42 -14.74 -21.52
CA VAL A 35 -2.92 -15.12 -20.19
C VAL A 35 -1.47 -15.58 -20.27
N VAL A 36 -1.14 -16.39 -21.27
CA VAL A 36 0.24 -16.83 -21.53
C VAL A 36 1.13 -15.64 -21.83
N GLN A 37 0.70 -14.73 -22.71
CA GLN A 37 1.46 -13.53 -23.06
C GLN A 37 1.66 -12.61 -21.84
N LYS A 38 0.65 -12.49 -20.96
CA LYS A 38 0.75 -11.72 -19.72
C LYS A 38 1.85 -12.27 -18.80
N TYR A 39 1.86 -13.58 -18.53
CA TYR A 39 2.86 -14.18 -17.64
C TYR A 39 4.25 -14.20 -18.27
N TRP A 40 4.34 -14.40 -19.58
CA TRP A 40 5.60 -14.27 -20.31
C TRP A 40 6.20 -12.86 -20.19
N ARG A 41 5.37 -11.81 -20.32
CA ARG A 41 5.82 -10.43 -20.14
C ARG A 41 6.31 -10.15 -18.73
N LEU A 42 5.56 -10.62 -17.71
CA LEU A 42 5.98 -10.48 -16.31
C LEU A 42 7.34 -11.14 -16.08
N HIS A 43 7.54 -12.37 -16.58
CA HIS A 43 8.82 -13.07 -16.49
C HIS A 43 9.95 -12.31 -17.19
N ARG A 44 9.74 -11.85 -18.43
CA ARG A 44 10.74 -11.06 -19.18
C ARG A 44 11.15 -9.76 -18.49
N ASN A 45 10.24 -9.16 -17.74
CA ASN A 45 10.48 -7.94 -16.98
C ASN A 45 11.07 -8.21 -15.58
N GLY A 46 11.38 -9.46 -15.23
CA GLY A 46 11.83 -9.85 -13.90
C GLY A 46 10.78 -9.65 -12.79
N GLN A 47 9.49 -9.51 -13.17
CA GLN A 47 8.41 -9.28 -12.24
C GLN A 47 7.92 -10.60 -11.63
N SER A 48 7.52 -10.55 -10.36
CA SER A 48 7.00 -11.74 -9.66
C SER A 48 5.74 -12.29 -10.33
N LEU A 49 5.70 -13.61 -10.51
CA LEU A 49 4.51 -14.34 -10.96
C LEU A 49 3.52 -14.62 -9.82
N ALA A 50 3.90 -14.33 -8.58
CA ALA A 50 3.05 -14.53 -7.41
C ALA A 50 1.72 -13.76 -7.55
N VAL A 51 0.71 -14.22 -6.82
CA VAL A 51 -0.52 -13.46 -6.66
C VAL A 51 -0.19 -12.20 -5.87
N GLY A 52 0.14 -11.10 -6.56
CA GLY A 52 0.34 -9.81 -5.91
C GLY A 52 -0.96 -9.36 -5.24
N ARG A 53 -0.86 -8.90 -3.99
CA ARG A 53 -1.92 -8.07 -3.41
C ARG A 53 -1.94 -6.78 -4.21
N ALA A 54 -3.12 -6.35 -4.68
CA ALA A 54 -3.24 -5.05 -5.32
C ALA A 54 -2.61 -4.00 -4.40
N PRO A 55 -1.78 -3.08 -4.93
CA PRO A 55 -1.28 -1.97 -4.13
C PRO A 55 -2.51 -1.31 -3.50
N GLY A 56 -2.48 -1.14 -2.18
CA GLY A 56 -3.57 -0.49 -1.45
C GLY A 56 -3.82 0.91 -2.01
N LYS A 57 -4.89 1.56 -1.53
CA LYS A 57 -5.15 2.96 -1.89
C LYS A 57 -3.89 3.80 -1.67
N ALA A 58 -3.57 4.64 -2.66
CA ALA A 58 -2.43 5.55 -2.57
C ALA A 58 -2.53 6.36 -1.27
N PRO A 59 -1.40 6.58 -0.56
CA PRO A 59 -1.39 7.40 0.64
C PRO A 59 -2.00 8.77 0.36
N ARG A 60 -2.86 9.26 1.27
CA ARG A 60 -3.46 10.60 1.18
C ARG A 60 -2.43 11.72 1.31
N LEU A 61 -1.28 11.43 1.90
CA LEU A 61 -0.14 12.32 1.98
C LEU A 61 0.92 11.86 0.99
N LYS A 62 1.42 12.80 0.17
CA LYS A 62 2.62 12.57 -0.62
C LYS A 62 3.83 12.41 0.31
N PRO A 63 4.92 11.75 -0.13
CA PRO A 63 6.13 11.60 0.69
C PRO A 63 6.66 12.92 1.26
N ASP A 64 6.65 13.99 0.48
CA ASP A 64 7.11 15.32 0.92
C ASP A 64 6.23 15.91 2.04
N GLN A 65 4.92 15.65 1.97
CA GLN A 65 3.96 16.08 2.98
C GLN A 65 4.07 15.23 4.24
N GLU A 66 4.37 13.93 4.10
CA GLU A 66 4.64 13.04 5.23
C GLU A 66 5.89 13.46 5.99
N ALA A 67 6.97 13.85 5.30
CA ALA A 67 8.19 14.38 5.94
C ALA A 67 7.92 15.67 6.72
N ALA A 68 7.19 16.63 6.12
CA ALA A 68 6.80 17.86 6.80
C ALA A 68 5.90 17.60 8.03
N PHE A 69 4.99 16.62 7.94
CA PHE A 69 4.12 16.23 9.05
C PHE A 69 4.91 15.61 10.21
N VAL A 70 5.88 14.74 9.91
CA VAL A 70 6.77 14.14 10.92
C VAL A 70 7.65 15.20 11.60
N ALA A 71 8.17 16.17 10.84
CA ALA A 71 8.92 17.29 11.41
C ALA A 71 8.07 18.10 12.40
N MET A 72 6.84 18.46 12.03
CA MET A 72 5.88 19.16 12.90
C MET A 72 5.54 18.36 14.16
N LEU A 73 5.40 17.03 14.05
CA LEU A 73 5.21 16.15 15.21
C LEU A 73 6.42 16.14 16.14
N GLY A 74 7.64 16.27 15.62
CA GLY A 74 8.88 16.33 16.40
C GLY A 74 9.08 17.63 17.17
N GLU A 75 8.44 18.72 16.76
CA GLU A 75 8.54 20.04 17.44
C GLU A 75 7.96 20.03 18.85
N LYS A 76 6.94 19.20 19.11
CA LYS A 76 6.29 19.13 20.43
C LYS A 76 5.62 17.77 20.64
N SER A 77 5.88 17.15 21.79
CA SER A 77 5.37 15.80 22.08
C SER A 77 3.91 15.74 22.56
N ASP A 78 3.29 16.88 22.90
CA ASP A 78 1.98 16.93 23.59
C ASP A 78 0.83 17.43 22.70
N TRP A 79 0.91 17.20 21.39
CA TRP A 79 -0.19 17.58 20.50
C TRP A 79 -1.41 16.68 20.69
N THR A 80 -2.57 17.29 20.91
CA THR A 80 -3.85 16.57 20.75
C THR A 80 -4.18 16.41 19.26
N LEU A 81 -4.95 15.36 18.91
CA LEU A 81 -5.39 15.13 17.53
C LEU A 81 -6.11 16.34 16.91
N ALA A 82 -6.87 17.10 17.70
CA ALA A 82 -7.56 18.30 17.23
C ALA A 82 -6.58 19.40 16.84
N GLN A 83 -5.54 19.60 17.67
CA GLN A 83 -4.50 20.59 17.41
C GLN A 83 -3.65 20.20 16.20
N LEU A 84 -3.33 18.91 16.03
CA LEU A 84 -2.60 18.43 14.85
C LEU A 84 -3.33 18.72 13.55
N VAL A 85 -4.65 18.51 13.50
CA VAL A 85 -5.45 18.81 12.29
C VAL A 85 -5.39 20.30 11.97
N LYS A 86 -5.62 21.16 12.97
CA LYS A 86 -5.62 22.62 12.77
C LYS A 86 -4.24 23.14 12.36
N GLU A 87 -3.19 22.69 13.05
CA GLU A 87 -1.82 23.15 12.77
C GLU A 87 -1.33 22.64 11.41
N TRP A 88 -1.66 21.40 11.05
CA TRP A 88 -1.36 20.85 9.74
C TRP A 88 -2.09 21.59 8.62
N GLU A 89 -3.38 21.83 8.77
CA GLU A 89 -4.18 22.59 7.80
C GLU A 89 -3.62 24.01 7.62
N LYS A 90 -3.24 24.67 8.72
CA LYS A 90 -2.62 26.00 8.70
C LYS A 90 -1.29 26.02 7.93
N ARG A 91 -0.43 25.01 8.11
CA ARG A 91 0.91 24.96 7.49
C ARG A 91 0.89 24.46 6.04
N SER A 92 0.03 23.50 5.73
CA SER A 92 0.04 22.79 4.45
C SER A 92 -1.10 23.20 3.51
N GLY A 93 -2.14 23.87 4.02
CA GLY A 93 -3.38 24.14 3.29
C GLY A 93 -4.22 22.89 3.00
N VAL A 94 -3.83 21.72 3.52
CA VAL A 94 -4.50 20.45 3.27
C VAL A 94 -5.26 19.99 4.51
N LEU A 95 -6.58 19.85 4.38
CA LEU A 95 -7.41 19.26 5.42
C LEU A 95 -7.17 17.75 5.51
N LEU A 96 -6.64 17.29 6.65
CA LEU A 96 -6.59 15.88 7.00
C LEU A 96 -7.67 15.58 8.05
N PRO A 97 -8.72 14.80 7.70
CA PRO A 97 -9.70 14.36 8.68
C PRO A 97 -9.04 13.56 9.81
N ARG A 98 -9.60 13.66 11.03
CA ARG A 98 -9.10 12.96 12.22
C ARG A 98 -8.87 11.46 12.00
N SER A 99 -9.74 10.79 11.24
CA SER A 99 -9.60 9.36 10.89
C SER A 99 -8.36 9.09 10.04
N THR A 100 -8.10 9.92 9.03
CA THR A 100 -6.90 9.82 8.19
C THR A 100 -5.64 10.06 9.01
N LEU A 101 -5.66 11.05 9.90
CA LEU A 101 -4.54 11.38 10.77
C LEU A 101 -4.28 10.26 11.80
N HIS A 102 -5.33 9.66 12.35
CA HIS A 102 -5.22 8.50 13.24
C HIS A 102 -4.61 7.27 12.54
N ASP A 103 -5.09 6.92 11.34
CA ASP A 103 -4.53 5.80 10.57
C ASP A 103 -3.08 6.06 10.15
N HIS A 104 -2.77 7.31 9.83
CA HIS A 104 -1.42 7.75 9.49
C HIS A 104 -0.48 7.67 10.71
N LEU A 105 -0.91 8.16 11.88
CA LEU A 105 -0.18 8.02 13.14
C LEU A 105 -0.01 6.55 13.53
N LYS A 106 -0.99 5.67 13.27
CA LYS A 106 -0.86 4.23 13.49
C LYS A 106 0.19 3.60 12.56
N ARG A 107 0.27 4.06 11.31
CA ARG A 107 1.28 3.62 10.33
C ARG A 107 2.69 4.08 10.70
N LEU A 108 2.83 5.33 11.18
CA LEU A 108 4.07 5.87 11.76
C LEU A 108 4.36 5.26 13.16
N GLY A 109 3.32 4.73 13.80
CA GLY A 109 3.19 4.31 15.18
C GLY A 109 3.82 2.97 15.56
N GLY A 110 4.73 2.44 14.76
CA GLY A 110 5.83 1.66 15.32
C GLY A 110 6.73 2.50 16.25
N ARG A 111 6.59 3.84 16.27
CA ARG A 111 7.34 4.77 17.12
C ARG A 111 6.53 5.78 17.94
N TYR A 112 5.20 5.78 17.87
CA TYR A 112 4.38 6.72 18.65
C TYR A 112 3.74 6.02 19.87
N LYS A 113 4.37 6.18 21.05
CA LYS A 113 3.79 5.69 22.31
C LYS A 113 2.70 6.66 22.76
N LYS A 114 1.44 6.28 22.53
CA LYS A 114 0.27 6.96 23.09
C LYS A 114 0.34 6.90 24.63
N ARG A 115 0.53 8.03 25.30
CA ARG A 115 0.20 8.14 26.72
C ARG A 115 -1.25 8.58 26.80
N VAL A 116 -2.08 7.73 27.38
CA VAL A 116 -3.48 8.04 27.63
C VAL A 116 -3.50 9.13 28.69
N ALA A 117 -3.80 10.37 28.29
CA ALA A 117 -4.19 11.39 29.24
C ALA A 117 -5.56 10.98 29.80
N SER A 118 -5.60 10.62 31.08
CA SER A 118 -6.84 10.42 31.82
C SER A 118 -7.67 11.71 31.76
N PRO A 119 -9.00 11.64 31.60
CA PRO A 119 -9.83 12.84 31.65
C PRO A 119 -9.82 13.40 33.08
N SER A 120 -9.36 14.63 33.28
CA SER A 120 -9.62 15.37 34.51
C SER A 120 -11.10 15.77 34.49
N ASN A 121 -11.92 15.03 35.22
CA ASN A 121 -13.29 15.40 35.48
C ASN A 121 -13.29 16.60 36.44
N ALA A 122 -13.60 17.78 35.92
CA ALA A 122 -13.92 18.95 36.74
C ALA A 122 -15.03 19.71 36.00
N ALA A 123 -16.26 19.46 36.43
CA ALA A 123 -17.38 20.36 36.20
C ALA A 123 -17.77 20.95 37.57
N PRO A 124 -18.21 22.22 37.62
CA PRO A 124 -18.54 22.94 38.85
C PRO A 124 -19.74 22.35 39.60
#